data_AF-A0A2G7LS48-F1
#
_entry.id   AF-A0A2G7LS48-F1
#
_cell.length_a   1.000
_cell.length_b   1.000
_cell.length_c   1.000
_cell.angle_alpha   90.00
_cell.angle_beta   90.00
_cell.angle_gamma   90.00
#
_symmetry.space_group_name_H-M   'P 1'
#
loop_
_entity.id
_entity.type
_entity.pdbx_description
1 polymer ?
#
loop_
_entity_poly.entity_id
_entity_poly.type
_entity_poly.pdbx_seq_one_letter_code
_entity_poly.pdbx_strand_id
1 'polypeptide(L)'
;MSEENKMVMYMFVWLGLFVLGFITMFQVGRYHPIPIILMSTGFVFLIMHGNIAYKFKQAQEKITNAKGDVRVLTMELDKLEKMYASSMITEEEYNFKKDSLKTQYSGSVETYIHNS
;
A
#
# COMPACT_ATOMS: atom_id res chain seq x y z
N MET A 1 -1.81 0.10 -17.47
CA MET A 1 -1.60 -1.03 -16.55
C MET A 1 -1.13 -0.46 -15.21
N SER A 2 -1.77 -0.81 -14.09
CA SER A 2 -1.39 -0.30 -12.76
C SER A 2 0.00 -0.82 -12.34
N GLU A 3 0.69 -0.11 -11.45
CA GLU A 3 2.00 -0.52 -10.92
C GLU A 3 1.93 -1.87 -10.19
N GLU A 4 0.81 -2.16 -9.53
CA GLU A 4 0.51 -3.46 -8.93
C GLU A 4 0.51 -4.58 -9.97
N ASN A 5 -0.19 -4.38 -11.10
CA ASN A 5 -0.22 -5.37 -12.18
C ASN A 5 1.15 -5.60 -12.81
N LYS A 6 2.01 -4.56 -12.87
CA LYS A 6 3.41 -4.71 -13.31
C LYS A 6 4.21 -5.58 -12.33
N MET A 7 4.11 -5.33 -11.03
CA MET A 7 4.82 -6.12 -10.01
C MET A 7 4.41 -7.59 -10.04
N VAL A 8 3.11 -7.86 -10.14
CA VAL A 8 2.56 -9.22 -10.25
C VAL A 8 3.05 -9.90 -11.53
N MET A 9 3.01 -9.20 -12.66
CA MET A 9 3.51 -9.72 -13.94
C MET A 9 5.01 -10.08 -13.85
N TYR A 10 5.84 -9.21 -13.27
CA TYR A 10 7.27 -9.51 -13.08
C TYR A 10 7.49 -10.71 -12.17
N MET A 11 6.75 -10.86 -11.06
CA MET A 11 6.84 -12.06 -10.21
C MET A 11 6.53 -13.33 -11.01
N PHE A 12 5.50 -13.32 -11.87
CA PHE A 12 5.18 -14.47 -12.71
C PHE A 12 6.26 -14.77 -13.76
N VAL A 13 6.88 -13.75 -14.34
CA VAL A 13 8.00 -13.92 -15.27
C VAL A 13 9.19 -14.57 -14.58
N TRP A 14 9.57 -14.10 -13.40
CA TRP A 14 10.70 -14.66 -12.64
C TRP A 14 10.40 -16.06 -12.11
N LEU A 15 9.15 -16.33 -11.70
CA LEU A 15 8.69 -17.68 -11.35
C LEU A 15 8.77 -18.62 -12.55
N GLY A 16 8.35 -18.16 -13.74
CA GLY A 16 8.46 -18.91 -14.98
C GLY A 16 9.90 -19.28 -15.30
N LEU A 17 10.84 -18.34 -15.17
CA LEU A 17 12.28 -18.58 -15.35
C LEU A 17 12.84 -19.59 -14.35
N PHE A 18 12.42 -19.50 -13.09
CA PHE A 18 12.82 -20.47 -12.07
C PHE A 18 12.33 -21.88 -12.41
N VAL A 19 11.07 -22.02 -12.80
CA VAL A 19 10.46 -23.31 -13.20
C VAL A 19 11.12 -23.86 -14.47
N LEU A 20 11.42 -23.01 -15.45
CA LEU A 20 12.18 -23.38 -16.65
C LEU A 20 13.57 -23.91 -16.30
N GLY A 21 14.27 -23.24 -15.38
CA GLY A 21 15.55 -23.73 -14.86
C GLY A 21 15.44 -25.11 -14.20
N PHE A 22 14.37 -25.32 -13.43
CA PHE A 22 14.10 -26.62 -12.80
C PHE A 22 13.79 -27.73 -13.82
N ILE A 23 12.97 -27.46 -14.84
CA ILE A 23 12.63 -28.44 -15.89
C ILE A 23 13.87 -28.79 -16.72
N THR A 24 14.62 -27.78 -17.15
CA THR A 24 15.84 -27.98 -17.96
C THR A 24 16.92 -28.76 -17.20
N MET A 25 16.93 -28.71 -15.88
CA MET A 25 17.82 -29.52 -15.03
C MET A 25 17.66 -31.04 -15.29
N PHE A 26 16.44 -31.50 -15.57
CA PHE A 26 16.17 -32.92 -15.86
C PHE A 26 16.55 -33.32 -17.28
N GLN A 27 16.66 -32.36 -18.21
CA GLN A 27 16.99 -32.61 -19.61
C GLN A 27 18.49 -32.58 -19.88
N VAL A 28 19.18 -31.54 -19.39
CA VAL A 28 20.60 -31.29 -19.70
C VAL A 28 21.54 -31.79 -18.59
N GLY A 29 20.96 -32.22 -17.46
CA GLY A 29 21.70 -32.71 -16.30
C GLY A 29 21.95 -31.65 -15.25
N ARG A 30 22.06 -32.08 -13.99
CA ARG A 30 22.10 -31.22 -12.80
C ARG A 30 23.27 -30.24 -12.75
N TYR A 31 24.39 -30.58 -13.39
CA TYR A 31 25.63 -29.79 -13.35
C TYR A 31 25.81 -28.89 -14.56
N HIS A 32 24.85 -28.91 -15.50
CA HIS A 32 24.91 -28.01 -16.63
C HIS A 32 24.73 -26.55 -16.14
N PRO A 33 25.52 -25.58 -16.62
CA PRO A 33 25.47 -24.21 -16.12
C PRO A 33 24.11 -23.52 -16.38
N ILE A 34 23.43 -23.86 -17.48
CA ILE A 34 22.14 -23.25 -17.87
C ILE A 34 21.04 -23.37 -16.78
N PRO A 35 20.63 -24.57 -16.33
CA PRO A 35 19.60 -24.69 -15.30
C PRO A 35 19.99 -24.00 -13.99
N ILE A 36 21.28 -24.05 -13.61
CA ILE A 36 21.80 -23.38 -12.42
C ILE A 36 21.64 -21.86 -12.52
N ILE A 37 22.00 -21.26 -13.65
CA ILE A 37 21.87 -19.81 -13.88
C ILE A 37 20.38 -19.40 -13.88
N LEU A 38 19.51 -20.16 -14.55
CA LEU A 38 18.08 -19.87 -14.60
C LEU A 38 17.43 -19.92 -13.22
N MET A 39 17.71 -20.96 -12.44
CA MET A 39 17.17 -21.12 -11.09
C MET A 39 17.71 -20.07 -10.12
N SER A 40 19.02 -19.83 -10.09
CA SER A 40 19.62 -18.84 -9.19
C SER A 40 19.12 -17.41 -9.51
N THR A 41 19.08 -17.05 -10.79
CA THR A 41 18.58 -15.75 -11.24
C THR A 41 17.10 -15.59 -10.91
N GLY A 42 16.26 -16.57 -11.25
CA GLY A 42 14.83 -16.53 -10.93
C GLY A 42 14.58 -16.41 -9.43
N PHE A 43 15.35 -17.12 -8.61
CA PHE A 43 15.21 -17.09 -7.15
C PHE A 43 15.58 -15.73 -6.54
N VAL A 44 16.71 -15.13 -6.95
CA VAL A 44 17.13 -13.81 -6.46
C VAL A 44 16.10 -12.74 -6.82
N PHE A 45 15.63 -12.73 -8.06
CA PHE A 45 14.63 -11.76 -8.49
C PHE A 45 13.26 -11.96 -7.83
N LEU A 46 12.87 -13.20 -7.53
CA LEU A 46 11.65 -13.49 -6.77
C LEU A 46 11.71 -12.91 -5.35
N ILE A 47 12.84 -13.10 -4.64
CA ILE A 47 13.02 -12.51 -3.30
C ILE A 47 12.99 -10.99 -3.36
N MET A 48 13.72 -10.40 -4.32
CA MET A 48 13.78 -8.95 -4.47
C MET A 48 12.39 -8.34 -4.73
N HIS A 49 11.65 -8.89 -5.70
CA HIS A 49 10.32 -8.38 -6.04
C HIS A 49 9.28 -8.69 -4.95
N GLY A 50 9.40 -9.82 -4.25
CA GLY A 50 8.57 -10.14 -3.09
C GLY A 50 8.72 -9.10 -1.97
N ASN A 51 9.97 -8.71 -1.66
CA ASN A 51 10.25 -7.67 -0.67
C ASN A 51 9.71 -6.30 -1.09
N ILE A 52 9.84 -5.94 -2.37
CA ILE A 52 9.31 -4.69 -2.91
C ILE A 52 7.78 -4.68 -2.82
N ALA A 53 7.12 -5.77 -3.25
CA ALA A 53 5.67 -5.90 -3.18
C ALA A 53 5.15 -5.83 -1.74
N TYR A 54 5.85 -6.45 -0.79
CA TYR A 54 5.51 -6.37 0.63
C TYR A 54 5.57 -4.94 1.17
N LYS A 55 6.66 -4.22 0.89
CA LYS A 55 6.81 -2.81 1.29
C LYS A 55 5.75 -1.92 0.64
N PHE A 56 5.47 -2.14 -0.65
CA PHE A 56 4.45 -1.39 -1.38
C PHE A 56 3.06 -1.61 -0.80
N LYS A 57 2.71 -2.87 -0.47
CA LYS A 57 1.42 -3.19 0.16
C LYS A 57 1.26 -2.49 1.50
N GLN A 58 2.29 -2.49 2.35
CA GLN A 58 2.25 -1.73 3.62
C GLN A 58 2.06 -0.23 3.39
N ALA A 59 2.78 0.36 2.43
CA ALA A 59 2.64 1.78 2.12
C ALA A 59 1.22 2.11 1.62
N GLN A 60 0.65 1.24 0.79
CA GLN A 60 -0.69 1.44 0.24
C GLN A 60 -1.80 1.22 1.28
N GLU A 61 -1.63 0.28 2.20
CA GLU A 61 -2.52 0.09 3.35
C GLU A 61 -2.51 1.32 4.25
N LYS A 62 -1.33 1.89 4.56
CA LYS A 62 -1.21 3.16 5.29
C LYS A 62 -1.95 4.30 4.58
N ILE A 63 -1.78 4.45 3.27
CA ILE A 63 -2.48 5.48 2.48
C ILE A 63 -4.00 5.26 2.47
N THR A 64 -4.44 4.01 2.37
CA THR A 64 -5.87 3.67 2.33
C THR A 64 -6.53 3.94 3.68
N ASN A 65 -5.86 3.61 4.78
CA ASN A 65 -6.30 3.92 6.14
C ASN A 65 -6.37 5.44 6.36
N ALA A 66 -5.34 6.19 5.95
CA ALA A 66 -5.35 7.64 6.00
C ALA A 66 -6.51 8.25 5.20
N LYS A 67 -6.79 7.72 4.00
CA LYS A 67 -7.94 8.15 3.19
C LYS A 67 -9.28 7.83 3.86
N GLY A 68 -9.35 6.72 4.59
CA GLY A 68 -10.50 6.35 5.43
C GLY A 68 -10.73 7.36 6.56
N ASP A 69 -9.69 7.66 7.33
CA ASP A 69 -9.74 8.60 8.45
C ASP A 69 -10.14 10.01 8.00
N VAL A 70 -9.52 10.50 6.91
CA VAL A 70 -9.86 11.78 6.27
C VAL A 70 -11.33 11.82 5.85
N ARG A 71 -11.86 10.71 5.30
CA ARG A 71 -13.27 10.62 4.90
C ARG A 71 -14.20 10.69 6.11
N VAL A 72 -13.87 10.02 7.21
CA VAL A 72 -14.66 10.07 8.46
C VAL A 72 -14.68 11.49 9.03
N LEU A 73 -13.52 12.13 9.15
CA LEU A 73 -13.40 13.52 9.60
C LEU A 73 -14.21 14.49 8.71
N THR A 74 -14.18 14.29 7.40
CA THR A 74 -14.97 15.10 6.46
C THR A 74 -16.49 14.92 6.67
N MET A 75 -16.95 13.69 6.90
CA MET A 75 -18.37 13.44 7.21
C MET A 75 -18.79 14.02 8.56
N GLU A 76 -17.91 13.99 9.56
CA GLU A 76 -18.18 14.62 10.85
C GLU A 76 -18.28 16.14 10.75
N LEU A 77 -17.46 16.75 9.88
CA LEU A 77 -17.50 18.19 9.61
C LEU A 77 -18.78 18.60 8.87
N ASP A 78 -19.22 17.82 7.88
CA ASP A 78 -20.52 18.03 7.19
C ASP A 78 -21.71 17.87 8.16
N LYS A 79 -21.66 16.90 9.07
CA LYS A 79 -22.67 16.77 10.13
C LYS A 79 -22.68 17.99 11.06
N LEU A 80 -21.51 18.48 11.45
CA LEU A 80 -21.36 19.64 12.32
C LEU A 80 -21.91 20.91 11.66
N GLU A 81 -21.63 21.12 10.37
CA GLU A 81 -22.20 22.22 9.58
C GLU A 81 -23.72 22.14 9.48
N LYS A 82 -24.27 20.94 9.27
CA LYS A 82 -25.73 20.74 9.25
C LYS A 82 -26.38 21.07 10.59
N MET A 83 -25.78 20.66 11.71
CA MET A 83 -26.28 20.96 13.06
C MET A 83 -26.26 22.47 13.34
N TYR A 84 -25.21 23.16 12.90
CA TYR A 84 -25.12 24.62 13.03
C TYR A 84 -26.17 25.32 12.16
N ALA A 85 -26.31 24.90 10.90
CA ALA A 85 -27.30 25.44 9.97
C ALA A 85 -28.75 25.21 10.43
N SER A 86 -29.01 24.12 11.15
CA SER A 86 -30.32 23.84 11.77
C SER A 86 -30.51 24.45 13.14
N SER A 87 -29.60 25.32 13.59
CA SER A 87 -29.61 25.97 14.93
C SER A 87 -29.71 24.96 16.09
N MET A 88 -29.24 23.73 15.89
CA MET A 88 -29.21 22.67 16.92
C MET A 88 -28.05 22.86 17.91
N ILE A 89 -27.01 23.59 17.50
CA ILE A 89 -25.84 23.91 18.30
C ILE A 89 -25.55 25.41 18.22
N THR A 90 -24.89 25.94 19.25
CA THR A 90 -24.49 27.36 19.28
C THR A 90 -23.22 27.60 18.47
N GLU A 91 -22.92 28.87 18.17
CA GLU A 91 -21.70 29.27 17.46
C GLU A 91 -20.43 28.92 18.25
N GLU A 92 -20.46 29.03 19.58
CA GLU A 92 -19.36 28.61 20.45
C GLU A 92 -19.13 27.09 20.39
N GLU A 93 -20.20 26.29 20.43
CA GLU A 93 -20.11 24.82 20.32
C GLU A 93 -19.63 24.38 18.93
N TYR A 94 -20.06 25.07 17.88
CA TYR A 94 -19.60 24.85 16.52
C TYR A 94 -18.10 25.11 16.38
N ASN A 95 -17.64 26.29 16.84
CA ASN A 95 -16.22 26.67 16.74
C ASN A 95 -15.31 25.75 17.55
N PHE A 96 -15.72 25.39 18.77
CA PHE A 96 -14.96 24.45 19.61
C PHE A 96 -14.81 23.07 18.94
N LYS A 97 -15.92 22.51 18.42
CA LYS A 97 -15.88 21.20 17.76
C LYS A 97 -15.11 21.26 16.44
N LYS A 98 -15.25 22.33 15.66
CA LYS A 98 -14.51 22.55 14.42
C LYS A 98 -13.01 22.60 14.66
N ASP A 99 -12.55 23.31 15.70
CA ASP A 99 -11.13 23.37 16.05
C ASP A 99 -10.59 22.03 16.54
N SER A 100 -11.40 21.26 17.29
CA SER A 100 -11.05 19.88 17.67
C SER A 100 -10.90 18.97 16.44
N LEU A 101 -11.85 19.01 15.51
CA LEU A 101 -11.82 18.27 14.24
C LEU A 101 -10.62 18.65 13.38
N LYS A 102 -10.29 19.95 13.31
CA LYS A 102 -9.12 20.46 12.59
C LYS A 102 -7.80 19.98 13.22
N THR A 103 -7.74 19.93 14.55
CA THR A 103 -6.56 19.42 15.27
C THR A 103 -6.36 17.92 15.02
N GLN A 104 -7.45 17.14 15.03
CA GLN A 104 -7.40 15.71 14.71
C GLN A 104 -6.99 15.47 13.24
N TYR A 105 -7.47 16.31 12.32
CA TYR A 105 -7.07 16.27 10.91
C TYR A 105 -5.56 16.51 10.77
N SER A 106 -5.03 17.59 11.35
CA SER A 106 -3.60 17.90 11.32
C SER A 106 -2.74 16.80 11.96
N GLY A 107 -3.15 16.27 13.12
CA GLY A 107 -2.45 15.20 13.81
C GLY A 107 -2.45 13.87 13.03
N SER A 108 -3.54 13.56 12.34
CA SER A 108 -3.58 12.41 11.43
C SER A 108 -2.54 12.60 10.32
N VAL A 109 -2.55 13.73 9.62
CA VAL A 109 -1.63 14.03 8.50
C VAL A 109 -0.16 14.03 8.93
N GLU A 110 0.16 14.60 10.10
CA GLU A 110 1.54 14.69 10.61
C GLU A 110 2.11 13.33 11.02
N THR A 111 1.29 12.48 11.66
CA THR A 111 1.66 11.09 11.97
C THR A 111 1.96 10.31 10.69
N TYR A 112 1.30 10.61 9.59
CA TYR A 112 1.53 9.98 8.29
C TYR A 112 2.78 10.50 7.56
N ILE A 113 3.14 11.78 7.70
CA ILE A 113 4.34 12.36 7.08
C ILE A 113 5.61 11.94 7.83
N HIS A 114 5.53 11.78 9.16
CA HIS A 114 6.72 11.52 9.99
C HIS A 114 7.03 10.03 10.20
N ASN A 115 6.08 9.10 9.94
CA ASN A 115 6.26 7.64 10.02
C ASN A 115 6.31 6.91 8.65
N SER A 116 6.57 7.65 7.56
CA SER A 116 6.84 7.13 6.20
C SER A 116 8.33 7.00 5.94
#